data_AF-A0A1H5ZSK8-F1
#
_entry.id   AF-A0A1H5ZSK8-F1
#
_cell.length_a   1.000
_cell.length_b   1.000
_cell.length_c   1.000
_cell.angle_alpha   90.00
_cell.angle_beta   90.00
_cell.angle_gamma   90.00
#
_symmetry.space_group_name_H-M   'P 1'
#
loop_
_entity.id
_entity.type
_entity.pdbx_description
1 polymer ?
#
loop_
_entity_poly.entity_id
_entity_poly.type
_entity_poly.pdbx_seq_one_letter_code
_entity_poly.pdbx_strand_id
1 'polypeptide(L)' 'MDNEMFPPTENELDEMIITVQQKMETAATQLEYDQLYDELHELREKRRQLIIKNNTI' A
#
# COMPACT_ATOMS: atom_id res chain seq x y z
N MET A 1 18.74 -20.15 -0.88
CA MET A 1 17.43 -19.64 -0.45
C MET A 1 17.32 -18.27 -1.08
N ASP A 2 17.09 -18.23 -2.38
CA ASP A 2 16.87 -17.00 -3.10
C ASP A 2 15.53 -16.46 -2.64
N ASN A 3 15.57 -15.51 -1.70
CA ASN A 3 14.41 -14.71 -1.35
C ASN A 3 14.20 -13.75 -2.52
N GLU A 4 13.70 -14.29 -3.64
CA GLU A 4 13.13 -13.51 -4.73
C GLU A 4 12.00 -12.69 -4.08
N MET A 5 12.32 -11.49 -3.61
CA MET A 5 11.34 -10.48 -3.22
C MET A 5 10.62 -10.09 -4.50
N PHE A 6 9.65 -10.90 -4.89
CA PHE A 6 8.69 -10.51 -5.89
C PHE A 6 8.01 -9.23 -5.39
N PRO A 7 7.91 -8.18 -6.22
CA PRO A 7 7.18 -6.99 -5.84
C PRO A 7 5.75 -7.41 -5.44
N PRO A 8 5.17 -6.78 -4.40
CA PRO A 8 3.83 -7.13 -3.95
C PRO A 8 2.86 -7.05 -5.13
N THR A 9 2.00 -8.05 -5.24
CA THR A 9 0.97 -8.15 -6.29
C THR A 9 -0.10 -7.08 -6.10
N GLU A 10 -0.91 -6.82 -7.14
CA GLU A 10 -2.01 -5.85 -7.02
C GLU A 10 -2.98 -6.20 -5.88
N ASN A 11 -3.28 -7.49 -5.70
CA ASN A 11 -4.17 -7.96 -4.64
C ASN A 11 -3.57 -7.74 -3.23
N GLU A 12 -2.27 -8.01 -3.05
CA GLU A 12 -1.58 -7.76 -1.77
C GLU A 12 -1.53 -6.26 -1.45
N LEU A 13 -1.30 -5.40 -2.45
CA LEU A 13 -1.37 -3.96 -2.27
C LEU A 13 -2.78 -3.48 -1.88
N ASP A 14 -3.83 -4.08 -2.46
CA ASP A 14 -5.22 -3.76 -2.11
C ASP A 14 -5.58 -4.21 -0.68
N GLU A 15 -5.14 -5.40 -0.25
CA GLU A 15 -5.31 -5.86 1.12
C GLU A 15 -4.59 -4.95 2.13
N MET A 16 -3.36 -4.51 1.80
CA MET A 16 -2.61 -3.55 2.60
C MET A 16 -3.33 -2.19 2.67
N ILE A 17 -3.84 -1.69 1.55
CA ILE A 17 -4.61 -0.43 1.50
C ILE A 17 -5.84 -0.51 2.42
N ILE A 18 -6.61 -1.59 2.36
CA ILE A 18 -7.79 -1.78 3.21
C ILE A 18 -7.39 -1.83 4.68
N THR A 19 -6.31 -2.54 5.00
CA THR A 19 -5.80 -2.66 6.37
C THR A 19 -5.37 -1.30 6.94
N VAL A 20 -4.65 -0.49 6.15
CA VAL A 20 -4.22 0.84 6.56
C VAL A 20 -5.42 1.77 6.74
N GLN A 21 -6.42 1.71 5.85
CA GLN A 21 -7.66 2.47 6.00
C GLN A 21 -8.41 2.12 7.29
N GLN A 22 -8.53 0.83 7.63
CA GLN A 22 -9.14 0.40 8.89
C GLN A 22 -8.36 0.91 10.11
N LYS A 23 -7.03 0.89 10.05
CA LYS A 23 -6.19 1.45 11.13
C LYS A 23 -6.39 2.96 11.28
N MET A 24 -6.56 3.69 10.18
CA MET A 24 -6.82 5.13 10.20
C MET A 24 -8.15 5.48 10.87
N GLU A 25 -9.18 4.66 10.69
CA GLU A 25 -10.47 4.83 11.39
C GLU A 25 -10.33 4.66 12.90
N THR A 26 -9.38 3.84 13.35
CA THR A 26 -9.09 3.59 14.76
C THR A 26 -7.96 4.45 15.33
N ALA A 27 -7.34 5.32 14.52
CA ALA A 27 -6.17 6.08 14.93
C ALA A 27 -6.51 6.99 16.12
N ALA A 28 -5.75 6.85 17.20
CA ALA A 28 -6.03 7.56 18.44
C ALA A 28 -5.45 8.98 18.45
N THR A 29 -4.48 9.25 17.57
CA THR A 29 -3.75 10.52 17.52
C THR A 29 -3.59 11.02 16.09
N GLN A 30 -3.47 12.35 15.93
CA GLN A 30 -3.18 12.97 14.63
C GLN A 30 -1.87 12.45 14.03
N LEU A 31 -0.84 12.25 14.85
CA LEU A 31 0.45 11.73 14.40
C LEU A 31 0.33 10.32 13.80
N GLU A 32 -0.44 9.44 14.45
CA GLU A 32 -0.71 8.10 13.96
C GLU A 32 -1.52 8.13 12.66
N TYR A 33 -2.51 9.02 12.58
CA TYR A 33 -3.27 9.24 11.35
C TYR A 33 -2.37 9.72 10.21
N ASP A 34 -1.48 10.67 10.46
CA ASP A 34 -0.57 11.23 9.46
C ASP A 34 0.42 10.16 8.95
N GLN A 35 0.95 9.32 9.85
CA GLN A 35 1.81 8.19 9.48
C GLN A 35 1.08 7.16 8.60
N LEU A 36 -0.15 6.82 8.98
CA LEU A 36 -0.98 5.90 8.20
C LEU A 36 -1.42 6.52 6.86
N TYR A 37 -1.62 7.83 6.82
CA TYR A 37 -1.94 8.56 5.60
C TYR A 37 -0.77 8.51 4.60
N ASP A 38 0.45 8.73 5.07
CA ASP A 38 1.67 8.60 4.26
C ASP A 38 1.83 7.17 3.73
N GLU A 39 1.65 6.17 4.59
CA GLU A 39 1.68 4.74 4.22
C GLU A 39 0.63 4.41 3.14
N LEU A 40 -0.60 4.90 3.33
CA LEU A 40 -1.69 4.73 2.36
C LEU A 40 -1.34 5.36 1.00
N HIS A 41 -0.73 6.55 1.03
CA HIS A 41 -0.32 7.26 -0.19
C HIS A 41 0.76 6.48 -0.95
N GLU A 42 1.77 5.96 -0.24
CA GLU A 42 2.79 5.11 -0.85
C GLU A 42 2.22 3.82 -1.45
N LEU A 43 1.31 3.14 -0.75
CA LEU A 43 0.69 1.90 -1.25
C LEU A 43 -0.11 2.14 -2.53
N ARG A 44 -0.87 3.25 -2.59
CA ARG A 44 -1.61 3.66 -3.80
C ARG A 44 -0.68 3.99 -4.95
N GLU A 45 0.44 4.64 -4.68
CA GLU A 45 1.44 4.95 -5.70
C GLU A 45 2.11 3.67 -6.23
N LYS A 46 2.48 2.73 -5.35
CA LYS A 46 2.97 1.40 -5.75
C LYS A 46 1.96 0.66 -6.62
N ARG A 47 0.67 0.69 -6.26
CA ARG A 47 -0.40 0.10 -7.08
C ARG A 47 -0.47 0.74 -8.46
N ARG A 48 -0.44 2.08 -8.53
CA ARG A 48 -0.44 2.82 -9.79
C ARG A 48 0.75 2.44 -10.66
N GLN A 49 1.95 2.37 -10.08
CA GLN A 49 3.16 1.96 -10.81
C GLN A 49 3.07 0.52 -11.32
N LEU A 50 2.44 -0.39 -10.56
CA LEU A 50 2.23 -1.77 -10.98
C LEU A 50 1.25 -1.86 -12.15
N ILE A 51 0.14 -1.10 -12.11
CA ILE A 51 -0.81 -0.97 -13.22
C ILE A 51 -0.11 -0.41 -14.47
N ILE A 52 0.69 0.64 -14.33
CA ILE A 52 1.45 1.23 -15.44
C ILE A 52 2.40 0.17 -16.02
N LYS A 53 3.21 -0.50 -15.19
CA LYS A 53 4.14 -1.55 -15.64
C LYS A 53 3.41 -2.68 -16.39
N ASN A 54 2.26 -3.12 -15.89
CA ASN A 54 1.46 -4.17 -16.53
C ASN A 54 0.83 -3.72 -17.85
N ASN A 55 0.45 -2.44 -17.99
CA ASN A 55 -0.18 -1.88 -19.19
C ASN A 55 0.82 -1.34 -20.23
N THR A 56 2.12 -1.33 -19.96
CA THR A 56 3.16 -0.89 -20.93
C THR A 56 3.63 -2.03 -21.85
N ILE A 57 2.92 -3.16 -21.87
CA ILE A 57 3.13 -4.31 -22.77
C ILE A 57 2.06 -4.29 -23.86
#